data_AF-A0A813G8A4-F1
#
_entry.id   AF-A0A813G8A4-F1
#
_cell.length_a   1.000
_cell.length_b   1.000
_cell.length_c   1.000
_cell.angle_alpha   90.00
_cell.angle_beta   90.00
_cell.angle_gamma   90.00
#
_symmetry.space_group_name_H-M   'P 1'
#
loop_
_entity.id
_entity.type
_entity.pdbx_description
1 polymer ?
#
loop_
_entity_poly.entity_id
_entity_poly.type
_entity_poly.pdbx_seq_one_letter_code
_entity_poly.pdbx_strand_id
1 'polypeptide(L)'
;LLADLDRASKSLPRSSLAYAAELAVPKDEIEAASSGPPRRCVCLDFLDPGPGVQAAREEALAELARTVHSVRSGEDKEGPPLPVLVIWYGNDPAEAEAQVAMLPSCALMVRPPFPEEANRLVPGVKPWLQHRGYAAMHGFVSLQAFNLLEIDQLLYLGPGTELAVPAAEAFAAHSE
;
A
#
# COMPACT_ATOMS: atom_id res chain seq x y z
N LEU A 1 -0.89 -4.86 28.32
CA LEU A 1 -1.21 -4.74 26.87
C LEU A 1 -0.28 -3.77 26.15
N LEU A 2 -0.34 -2.45 26.39
CA LEU A 2 0.55 -1.48 25.72
C LEU A 2 2.03 -1.64 26.10
N ALA A 3 2.32 -1.98 27.37
CA ALA A 3 3.68 -2.26 27.83
C ALA A 3 4.25 -3.59 27.26
N ASP A 4 3.38 -4.50 26.82
CA ASP A 4 3.78 -5.79 26.25
C ASP A 4 4.14 -5.64 24.75
N LEU A 5 3.48 -4.73 24.04
CA LEU A 5 3.82 -4.34 22.67
C LEU A 5 5.17 -3.63 22.58
N ASP A 6 5.48 -2.75 23.54
CA ASP A 6 6.76 -2.03 23.60
C ASP A 6 7.93 -2.98 23.94
N ARG A 7 7.66 -4.04 24.72
CA ARG A 7 8.65 -5.08 25.01
C ARG A 7 8.89 -6.01 23.80
N ALA A 8 7.86 -6.33 23.02
CA ALA A 8 7.98 -7.11 21.80
C ALA A 8 8.74 -6.37 20.69
N SER A 9 8.52 -5.04 20.57
CA SER A 9 9.24 -4.14 19.67
C SER A 9 10.75 -4.16 19.91
N LYS A 10 11.17 -4.15 21.19
CA LYS A 10 12.58 -4.10 21.60
C LYS A 10 13.32 -5.45 21.47
N SER A 11 12.60 -6.55 21.28
CA SER A 11 13.18 -7.89 21.12
C SER A 11 13.30 -8.36 19.67
N LEU A 12 12.88 -7.55 18.68
CA LEU A 12 12.99 -7.94 17.28
C LEU A 12 14.49 -7.99 16.90
N PRO A 13 15.03 -9.17 16.53
CA PRO A 13 16.41 -9.30 16.16
C PRO A 13 16.72 -8.47 14.90
N ARG A 14 17.99 -8.05 14.78
CA ARG A 14 18.59 -7.39 13.59
C ARG A 14 18.56 -8.24 12.30
N SER A 15 17.64 -9.20 12.18
CA SER A 15 17.30 -9.87 10.92
C SER A 15 16.59 -8.94 9.93
N SER A 16 16.35 -7.67 10.30
CA SER A 16 15.77 -6.62 9.46
C SER A 16 16.61 -6.23 8.23
N LEU A 17 17.82 -6.79 8.05
CA LEU A 17 18.62 -6.62 6.83
C LEU A 17 18.43 -7.75 5.80
N ALA A 18 17.94 -8.92 6.21
CA ALA A 18 17.45 -9.94 5.26
C ALA A 18 16.06 -9.56 4.69
N TYR A 19 15.34 -8.69 5.41
CA TYR A 19 14.05 -8.12 5.03
C TYR A 19 14.05 -7.37 3.69
N ALA A 20 15.20 -6.83 3.26
CA ALA A 20 15.31 -5.97 2.08
C ALA A 20 15.62 -6.71 0.77
N ALA A 21 16.09 -7.97 0.82
CA ALA A 21 16.58 -8.66 -0.37
C ALA A 21 15.48 -9.40 -1.17
N GLU A 22 14.31 -9.66 -0.56
CA GLU A 22 13.21 -10.39 -1.20
C GLU A 22 11.99 -9.50 -1.52
N LEU A 23 12.05 -8.22 -1.15
CA LEU A 23 11.01 -7.26 -1.49
C LEU A 23 11.33 -6.70 -2.87
N ALA A 24 10.71 -7.28 -3.91
CA ALA A 24 10.59 -6.68 -5.24
C ALA A 24 9.68 -5.43 -5.15
N VAL A 25 10.11 -4.44 -4.37
CA VAL A 25 9.58 -3.09 -4.46
C VAL A 25 10.04 -2.58 -5.81
N PRO A 26 9.17 -1.97 -6.65
CA PRO A 26 9.57 -1.26 -7.85
C PRO A 26 10.32 0.01 -7.45
N LYS A 27 11.50 -0.20 -6.86
CA LYS A 27 12.32 0.79 -6.21
C LYS A 27 12.68 1.88 -7.22
N ASP A 28 13.04 1.49 -8.43
CA ASP A 28 13.38 2.41 -9.51
C ASP A 28 12.20 3.31 -9.93
N GLU A 29 10.96 2.81 -9.94
CA GLU A 29 9.79 3.62 -10.31
C GLU A 29 9.39 4.58 -9.20
N ILE A 30 9.40 4.12 -7.94
CA ILE A 30 9.07 4.97 -6.79
C ILE A 30 10.20 5.98 -6.54
N GLU A 31 11.46 5.60 -6.69
CA GLU A 31 12.62 6.50 -6.56
C GLU A 31 12.70 7.50 -7.72
N ALA A 32 12.42 7.08 -8.96
CA ALA A 32 12.36 8.01 -10.10
C ALA A 32 11.23 9.03 -9.96
N ALA A 33 10.06 8.60 -9.47
CA ALA A 33 8.91 9.47 -9.24
C ALA A 33 9.08 10.34 -7.97
N SER A 34 9.96 9.94 -7.05
CA SER A 34 10.34 10.68 -5.83
C SER A 34 11.70 11.37 -5.97
N SER A 35 12.09 11.80 -7.17
CA SER A 35 13.46 12.26 -7.48
C SER A 35 13.86 13.63 -6.92
N GLY A 36 13.09 14.19 -5.98
CA GLY A 36 13.44 15.41 -5.27
C GLY A 36 12.69 15.56 -3.94
N PRO A 37 13.27 16.23 -2.93
CA PRO A 37 12.58 16.52 -1.68
C PRO A 37 11.52 17.63 -1.86
N PRO A 38 10.37 17.55 -1.17
CA PRO A 38 9.93 16.43 -0.34
C PRO A 38 9.46 15.25 -1.19
N ARG A 39 9.94 14.06 -0.83
CA ARG A 39 9.58 12.79 -1.46
C ARG A 39 8.21 12.37 -0.95
N ARG A 40 7.21 12.58 -1.79
CA ARG A 40 5.78 12.38 -1.47
C ARG A 40 5.25 11.18 -2.24
N CYS A 41 4.43 10.36 -1.61
CA CYS A 41 3.80 9.22 -2.27
C CYS A 41 2.40 8.96 -1.71
N VAL A 42 1.47 8.61 -2.60
CA VAL A 42 0.16 8.06 -2.23
C VAL A 42 0.25 6.54 -2.27
N CYS A 43 -0.13 5.89 -1.17
CA CYS A 43 -0.19 4.45 -1.05
C CYS A 43 -1.63 3.97 -1.01
N LEU A 44 -1.94 2.98 -1.85
CA LEU A 44 -3.19 2.25 -1.88
C LEU A 44 -2.89 0.77 -1.68
N ASP A 45 -3.71 0.06 -0.92
CA ASP A 45 -3.67 -1.40 -0.88
C ASP A 45 -4.91 -2.01 -1.52
N PHE A 46 -4.72 -3.15 -2.17
CA PHE A 46 -5.77 -3.96 -2.73
C PHE A 46 -5.63 -5.38 -2.23
N LEU A 47 -6.68 -5.91 -1.62
CA LEU A 47 -6.73 -7.29 -1.18
C LEU A 47 -7.55 -8.10 -2.17
N ASP A 48 -6.87 -8.95 -2.93
CA ASP A 48 -7.56 -9.86 -3.82
C ASP A 48 -8.34 -10.89 -2.97
N PRO A 49 -9.68 -10.93 -3.07
CA PRO A 49 -10.48 -11.93 -2.36
C PRO A 49 -10.21 -13.37 -2.85
N GLY A 50 -9.49 -13.51 -3.98
CA GLY A 50 -9.08 -14.78 -4.55
C GLY A 50 -10.08 -15.35 -5.55
N PRO A 51 -9.77 -16.53 -6.11
CA PRO A 51 -10.61 -17.16 -7.12
C PRO A 51 -11.96 -17.60 -6.53
N GLY A 52 -13.02 -17.50 -7.33
CA GLY A 52 -14.36 -17.95 -6.95
C GLY A 52 -15.23 -16.92 -6.25
N VAL A 53 -14.73 -15.69 -6.04
CA VAL A 53 -15.49 -14.57 -5.45
C VAL A 53 -15.51 -13.36 -6.40
N GLN A 54 -15.86 -13.61 -7.67
CA GLN A 54 -15.75 -12.63 -8.76
C GLN A 54 -16.47 -11.31 -8.48
N ALA A 55 -17.70 -11.36 -7.95
CA ALA A 55 -18.46 -10.15 -7.64
C ALA A 55 -17.76 -9.26 -6.59
N ALA A 56 -17.19 -9.86 -5.53
CA ALA A 56 -16.47 -9.10 -4.51
C ALA A 56 -15.16 -8.51 -5.07
N ARG A 57 -14.51 -9.23 -5.99
CA ARG A 57 -13.32 -8.72 -6.69
C ARG A 57 -13.67 -7.52 -7.57
N GLU A 58 -14.76 -7.62 -8.35
CA GLU A 58 -15.22 -6.51 -9.20
C GLU A 58 -15.60 -5.27 -8.38
N GLU A 59 -16.27 -5.46 -7.24
CA GLU A 59 -16.58 -4.38 -6.32
C GLU A 59 -15.32 -3.71 -5.75
N ALA A 60 -14.36 -4.50 -5.26
CA ALA A 60 -13.10 -3.99 -4.73
C ALA A 60 -12.27 -3.28 -5.83
N LEU A 61 -12.30 -3.78 -7.06
CA LEU A 61 -11.62 -3.15 -8.20
C LEU A 61 -12.29 -1.83 -8.58
N ALA A 62 -13.62 -1.75 -8.53
CA ALA A 62 -14.35 -0.51 -8.74
C ALA A 62 -14.02 0.53 -7.65
N GLU A 63 -13.89 0.09 -6.39
CA GLU A 63 -13.45 0.93 -5.27
C GLU A 63 -12.03 1.47 -5.48
N LEU A 64 -11.09 0.59 -5.84
CA LEU A 64 -9.71 0.98 -6.16
C LEU A 64 -9.69 2.00 -7.30
N ALA A 65 -10.42 1.73 -8.38
CA ALA A 65 -10.50 2.60 -9.54
C ALA A 65 -11.05 3.98 -9.15
N ARG A 66 -12.12 4.05 -8.36
CA ARG A 66 -12.65 5.33 -7.85
C ARG A 66 -11.61 6.11 -7.07
N THR A 67 -10.89 5.46 -6.15
CA THR A 67 -9.84 6.11 -5.36
C THR A 67 -8.70 6.64 -6.23
N VAL A 68 -8.20 5.84 -7.18
CA VAL A 68 -7.14 6.29 -8.10
C VAL A 68 -7.60 7.48 -8.94
N HIS A 69 -8.82 7.44 -9.47
CA HIS A 69 -9.38 8.56 -10.24
C HIS A 69 -9.55 9.82 -9.38
N SER A 70 -10.00 9.69 -8.13
CA SER A 70 -10.11 10.81 -7.19
C SER A 70 -8.74 11.46 -6.95
N VAL A 71 -7.70 10.65 -6.70
CA VAL A 71 -6.33 11.15 -6.51
C VAL A 71 -5.83 11.88 -7.75
N ARG A 72 -6.00 11.30 -8.95
CA ARG A 72 -5.51 11.88 -10.21
C ARG A 72 -6.27 13.13 -10.66
N SER A 73 -7.58 13.19 -10.41
CA SER A 73 -8.41 14.33 -10.84
C SER A 73 -8.09 15.62 -10.08
N GLY A 74 -7.54 15.50 -8.87
CA GLY A 74 -7.11 16.62 -8.06
C GLY A 74 -5.69 17.13 -8.36
N GLU A 75 -4.95 16.52 -9.29
CA GLU A 75 -3.57 16.92 -9.54
C GLU A 75 -3.46 18.22 -10.35
N ASP A 76 -2.53 19.07 -9.93
CA ASP A 76 -2.21 20.30 -10.64
C ASP A 76 -1.59 19.99 -12.00
N LYS A 77 -2.12 20.62 -13.06
CA LYS A 77 -1.69 20.37 -14.44
C LYS A 77 -0.28 20.90 -14.77
N GLU A 78 0.29 21.69 -13.88
CA GLU A 78 1.56 22.40 -14.09
C GLU A 78 2.77 21.68 -13.44
N GLY A 79 2.53 20.63 -12.65
CA GLY A 79 3.58 19.85 -11.97
C GLY A 79 3.69 18.40 -12.46
N PRO A 80 4.79 17.70 -12.12
CA PRO A 80 4.83 16.26 -12.29
C PRO A 80 3.74 15.60 -11.42
N PRO A 81 3.07 14.55 -11.92
CA PRO A 81 2.04 13.85 -11.16
C PRO A 81 2.64 13.22 -9.90
N LEU A 82 1.87 13.16 -8.80
CA LEU A 82 2.30 12.51 -7.58
C LEU A 82 2.47 11.01 -7.81
N PRO A 83 3.51 10.38 -7.23
CA PRO A 83 3.64 8.93 -7.27
C PRO A 83 2.45 8.27 -6.56
N VAL A 84 1.75 7.37 -7.26
CA VAL A 84 0.70 6.53 -6.68
C VAL A 84 1.18 5.08 -6.76
N LEU A 85 1.29 4.42 -5.61
CA LEU A 85 1.65 3.01 -5.50
C LEU A 85 0.44 2.19 -5.08
N VAL A 86 0.12 1.17 -5.87
CA VAL A 86 -0.86 0.14 -5.53
C VAL A 86 -0.11 -1.09 -5.01
N ILE A 87 -0.34 -1.46 -3.75
CA ILE A 87 0.13 -2.72 -3.19
C ILE A 87 -0.96 -3.78 -3.37
N TRP A 88 -0.71 -4.73 -4.25
CA TRP A 88 -1.63 -5.80 -4.55
C TRP A 88 -1.30 -7.05 -3.74
N TYR A 89 -2.17 -7.44 -2.82
CA TYR A 89 -2.06 -8.69 -2.06
C TYR A 89 -2.87 -9.79 -2.74
N GLY A 90 -2.20 -10.70 -3.44
CA GLY A 90 -2.88 -11.75 -4.19
C GLY A 90 -1.96 -12.90 -4.61
N ASN A 91 -2.56 -13.91 -5.24
CA ASN A 91 -1.85 -15.09 -5.73
C ASN A 91 -1.47 -15.02 -7.22
N ASP A 92 -1.97 -14.02 -7.95
CA ASP A 92 -1.81 -13.92 -9.40
C ASP A 92 -1.22 -12.55 -9.80
N PRO A 93 0.11 -12.47 -9.99
CA PRO A 93 0.77 -11.24 -10.43
C PRO A 93 0.32 -10.77 -11.81
N ALA A 94 0.02 -11.69 -12.74
CA ALA A 94 -0.37 -11.32 -14.10
C ALA A 94 -1.76 -10.66 -14.11
N GLU A 95 -2.68 -11.15 -13.28
CA GLU A 95 -3.97 -10.49 -13.06
C GLU A 95 -3.78 -9.09 -12.46
N ALA A 96 -2.90 -8.94 -11.46
CA ALA A 96 -2.61 -7.66 -10.85
C ALA A 96 -2.11 -6.63 -11.88
N GLU A 97 -1.14 -7.03 -12.72
CA GLU A 97 -0.61 -6.21 -13.81
C GLU A 97 -1.70 -5.82 -14.81
N ALA A 98 -2.54 -6.77 -15.23
CA ALA A 98 -3.62 -6.53 -16.18
C ALA A 98 -4.66 -5.54 -15.62
N GLN A 99 -5.04 -5.68 -14.36
CA GLN A 99 -6.03 -4.79 -13.73
C GLN A 99 -5.45 -3.39 -13.50
N VAL A 100 -4.20 -3.29 -13.07
CA VAL A 100 -3.55 -2.00 -12.81
C VAL A 100 -3.24 -1.24 -14.11
N ALA A 101 -2.96 -1.95 -15.21
CA ALA A 101 -2.79 -1.33 -16.52
C ALA A 101 -4.05 -0.61 -17.03
N MET A 102 -5.23 -0.95 -16.50
CA MET A 102 -6.51 -0.28 -16.81
C MET A 102 -6.77 0.96 -15.95
N LEU A 103 -5.96 1.19 -14.92
CA LEU A 103 -6.08 2.34 -14.03
C LEU A 103 -5.30 3.54 -14.59
N PRO A 104 -5.65 4.77 -14.17
CA PRO A 104 -4.76 5.92 -14.36
C PRO A 104 -3.36 5.62 -13.83
N SER A 105 -2.33 6.26 -14.42
CA SER A 105 -0.91 5.97 -14.15
C SER A 105 -0.64 5.73 -12.66
N CYS A 106 -0.14 4.55 -12.32
CA CYS A 106 0.28 4.16 -10.99
C CYS A 106 1.35 3.06 -11.09
N ALA A 107 2.18 2.96 -10.06
CA ALA A 107 3.12 1.87 -9.90
C ALA A 107 2.45 0.70 -9.18
N LEU A 108 2.89 -0.53 -9.49
CA LEU A 108 2.36 -1.75 -8.90
C LEU A 108 3.42 -2.46 -8.06
N MET A 109 3.06 -2.83 -6.83
CA MET A 109 3.81 -3.77 -6.02
C MET A 109 2.95 -5.00 -5.72
N VAL A 110 3.31 -6.14 -6.29
CA VAL A 110 2.63 -7.40 -6.00
C VAL A 110 3.22 -8.05 -4.75
N ARG A 111 2.34 -8.54 -3.87
CA ARG A 111 2.66 -9.24 -2.64
C ARG A 111 1.89 -10.55 -2.58
N PRO A 112 2.40 -11.54 -1.82
CA PRO A 112 1.62 -12.72 -1.47
C PRO A 112 0.27 -12.30 -0.86
N PRO A 113 -0.71 -13.21 -0.79
CA PRO A 113 -2.00 -12.83 -0.26
C PRO A 113 -1.89 -12.36 1.20
N PHE A 114 -2.80 -11.46 1.55
CA PHE A 114 -2.68 -10.67 2.77
C PHE A 114 -2.50 -11.50 4.04
N PRO A 115 -3.21 -12.62 4.27
CA PRO A 115 -3.01 -13.44 5.46
C PRO A 115 -1.62 -14.08 5.53
N GLU A 116 -1.06 -14.52 4.40
CA GLU A 116 0.30 -15.04 4.29
C GLU A 116 1.31 -13.96 4.65
N GLU A 117 1.15 -12.77 4.08
CA GLU A 117 2.08 -11.66 4.28
C GLU A 117 2.02 -11.13 5.72
N ALA A 118 0.82 -10.97 6.29
CA ALA A 118 0.65 -10.60 7.69
C ALA A 118 1.28 -11.63 8.64
N ASN A 119 1.16 -12.93 8.33
CA ASN A 119 1.76 -13.99 9.15
C ASN A 119 3.26 -14.12 8.99
N ARG A 120 3.81 -13.71 7.84
CA ARG A 120 5.24 -13.57 7.66
C ARG A 120 5.80 -12.47 8.58
N LEU A 121 5.08 -11.35 8.70
CA LEU A 121 5.46 -10.21 9.55
C LEU A 121 5.26 -10.50 11.04
N VAL A 122 4.13 -11.12 11.39
CA VAL A 122 3.76 -11.48 12.76
C VAL A 122 3.35 -12.95 12.79
N PRO A 123 4.29 -13.87 13.05
CA PRO A 123 4.01 -15.30 13.08
C PRO A 123 2.86 -15.65 14.03
N GLY A 124 1.86 -16.36 13.50
CA GLY A 124 0.67 -16.78 14.25
C GLY A 124 -0.54 -15.86 14.10
N VAL A 125 -0.44 -14.76 13.37
CA VAL A 125 -1.57 -13.82 13.18
C VAL A 125 -2.59 -14.31 12.14
N LYS A 126 -2.22 -15.17 11.19
CA LYS A 126 -3.13 -15.63 10.11
C LYS A 126 -4.44 -16.25 10.63
N PRO A 127 -4.42 -17.21 11.58
CA PRO A 127 -5.67 -17.76 12.13
C PRO A 127 -6.53 -16.70 12.82
N TRP A 128 -5.91 -15.70 13.46
CA TRP A 128 -6.64 -14.61 14.11
C TRP A 128 -7.32 -13.69 13.09
N LEU A 129 -6.62 -13.33 12.01
CA LEU A 129 -7.14 -12.53 10.91
C LEU A 129 -8.31 -13.22 10.20
N GLN A 130 -8.22 -14.53 9.97
CA GLN A 130 -9.30 -15.31 9.38
C GLN A 130 -10.58 -15.32 10.22
N HIS A 131 -10.49 -15.10 11.54
CA HIS A 131 -11.64 -15.06 12.45
C HIS A 131 -12.16 -13.66 12.74
N ARG A 132 -11.32 -12.63 12.64
CA ARG A 132 -11.64 -11.24 13.02
C ARG A 132 -11.79 -10.29 11.84
N GLY A 133 -11.45 -10.73 10.63
CA GLY A 133 -11.44 -9.90 9.43
C GLY A 133 -10.12 -9.14 9.26
N TYR A 134 -9.85 -8.74 8.02
CA TYR A 134 -8.57 -8.18 7.61
C TYR A 134 -8.44 -6.68 7.86
N ALA A 135 -9.56 -5.95 7.91
CA ALA A 135 -9.61 -4.48 7.93
C ALA A 135 -8.78 -3.82 9.04
N ALA A 136 -8.70 -4.43 10.23
CA ALA A 136 -7.98 -3.84 11.37
C ALA A 136 -6.46 -3.77 11.19
N MET A 137 -5.89 -4.52 10.23
CA MET A 137 -4.43 -4.63 10.05
C MET A 137 -3.92 -4.14 8.69
N HIS A 138 -4.79 -3.69 7.78
CA HIS A 138 -4.42 -3.25 6.43
C HIS A 138 -3.29 -2.23 6.43
N GLY A 139 -3.54 -1.05 7.02
CA GLY A 139 -2.55 0.01 7.10
C GLY A 139 -1.24 -0.46 7.72
N PHE A 140 -1.27 -1.24 8.81
CA PHE A 140 -0.04 -1.72 9.44
C PHE A 140 0.81 -2.59 8.50
N VAL A 141 0.18 -3.55 7.81
CA VAL A 141 0.87 -4.49 6.91
C VAL A 141 1.32 -3.79 5.62
N SER A 142 0.48 -2.93 5.06
CA SER A 142 0.74 -2.17 3.83
C SER A 142 1.89 -1.17 4.00
N LEU A 143 1.96 -0.51 5.16
CA LEU A 143 3.04 0.43 5.46
C LEU A 143 4.42 -0.24 5.62
N GLN A 144 4.48 -1.55 5.90
CA GLN A 144 5.77 -2.25 6.01
C GLN A 144 6.59 -2.21 4.71
N ALA A 145 5.92 -2.12 3.56
CA ALA A 145 6.57 -2.00 2.26
C ALA A 145 7.40 -0.71 2.11
N PHE A 146 7.05 0.33 2.88
CA PHE A 146 7.68 1.65 2.81
C PHE A 146 8.83 1.84 3.79
N ASN A 147 9.07 0.89 4.70
CA ASN A 147 10.20 0.95 5.62
C ASN A 147 11.58 1.00 4.93
N LEU A 148 11.63 0.61 3.64
CA LEU A 148 12.84 0.62 2.82
C LEU A 148 12.91 1.79 1.85
N LEU A 149 11.84 2.56 1.75
CA LEU A 149 11.77 3.72 0.87
C LEU A 149 12.04 4.96 1.72
N GLU A 150 12.99 5.77 1.27
CA GLU A 150 13.24 7.06 1.89
C GLU A 150 12.14 8.04 1.45
N ILE A 151 10.96 7.95 2.06
CA ILE A 151 9.81 8.82 1.78
C ILE A 151 9.68 9.82 2.92
N ASP A 152 9.53 11.10 2.56
CA ASP A 152 9.39 12.18 3.55
C ASP A 152 7.94 12.33 4.01
N GLN A 153 6.97 12.13 3.10
CA GLN A 153 5.54 12.13 3.43
C GLN A 153 4.79 11.05 2.66
N LEU A 154 3.95 10.29 3.36
CA LEU A 154 3.15 9.21 2.81
C LEU A 154 1.67 9.44 3.12
N LEU A 155 0.83 9.38 2.09
CA LEU A 155 -0.63 9.40 2.23
C LEU A 155 -1.17 8.01 1.96
N TYR A 156 -1.57 7.29 3.02
CA TYR A 156 -2.23 6.00 2.88
C TYR A 156 -3.75 6.20 2.74
N LEU A 157 -4.34 5.62 1.69
CA LEU A 157 -5.79 5.62 1.48
C LEU A 157 -6.27 4.18 1.31
N GLY A 158 -7.35 3.83 2.01
CA GLY A 158 -8.04 2.57 1.79
C GLY A 158 -8.86 2.58 0.49
N PRO A 159 -9.21 1.41 -0.07
CA PRO A 159 -10.11 1.31 -1.21
C PRO A 159 -11.43 2.08 -0.99
N GLY A 160 -11.92 2.75 -2.04
CA GLY A 160 -13.16 3.52 -2.01
C GLY A 160 -13.05 4.86 -1.29
N THR A 161 -11.88 5.23 -0.76
CA THR A 161 -11.65 6.56 -0.18
C THR A 161 -11.60 7.59 -1.31
N GLU A 162 -12.34 8.68 -1.13
CA GLU A 162 -12.29 9.87 -2.00
C GLU A 162 -11.70 11.05 -1.23
N LEU A 163 -10.76 11.75 -1.85
CA LEU A 163 -10.14 12.92 -1.24
C LEU A 163 -11.05 14.14 -1.42
N ALA A 164 -11.32 14.83 -0.31
CA ALA A 164 -12.09 16.09 -0.34
C ALA A 164 -11.29 17.27 -0.93
N VAL A 165 -9.96 17.17 -0.92
CA VAL A 165 -9.02 18.15 -1.46
C VAL A 165 -7.95 17.43 -2.28
N PRO A 166 -7.27 18.10 -3.22
CA PRO A 166 -6.08 17.55 -3.88
C PRO A 166 -5.08 16.92 -2.92
N ALA A 167 -4.50 15.78 -3.29
CA ALA A 167 -3.47 15.12 -2.47
C ALA A 167 -2.27 16.03 -2.20
N ALA A 168 -1.91 16.90 -3.15
CA ALA A 168 -0.84 17.89 -2.98
C ALA A 168 -1.14 18.89 -1.84
N GLU A 169 -2.40 19.33 -1.72
CA GLU A 169 -2.84 20.20 -0.62
C GLU A 169 -2.82 19.46 0.71
N ALA A 170 -3.25 18.19 0.73
CA ALA A 170 -3.17 17.35 1.91
C ALA A 170 -1.72 17.21 2.41
N PHE A 171 -0.75 17.03 1.52
CA PHE A 171 0.66 17.01 1.91
C PHE A 171 1.14 18.36 2.45
N ALA A 172 0.76 19.46 1.81
CA ALA A 172 1.16 20.81 2.21
C ALA A 172 0.65 21.19 3.60
N ALA A 173 -0.58 20.79 3.94
CA ALA A 173 -1.18 21.02 5.26
C ALA A 173 -0.43 20.33 6.42
N HIS A 174 0.43 19.35 6.12
CA HIS A 174 1.14 18.52 7.10
C HIS A 174 2.67 18.59 6.93
N SER A 175 3.20 19.67 6.36
CA SER A 175 4.65 19.90 6.15
C SER A 175 5.31 20.85 7.17
N GLU A 176 4.68 21.14 8.31
CA GLU A 176 5.22 22.05 9.36
C GLU A 176 6.23 21.40 10.32
#